data_AF-Q1GHL8-F1
#
_entry.id   AF-Q1GHL8-F1
#
_cell.length_a   1.000
_cell.length_b   1.000
_cell.length_c   1.000
_cell.angle_alpha   90.00
_cell.angle_beta   90.00
_cell.angle_gamma   90.00
#
_symmetry.space_group_name_H-M   'P 1'
#
loop_
_entity.id
_entity.type
_entity.pdbx_description
1 polymer ?
#
loop_
_entity_poly.entity_id
_entity_poly.type
_entity_poly.pdbx_seq_one_letter_code
_entity_poly.pdbx_strand_id
1 'polypeptide(L)'
;MPEVTIHIGGRDFEVSCQEGEESFLHMAAGMLDDEAQVLSDQIGRMPEARMLLMAGLMLADKTAAVEDRIKEVEAKLAEKDALLEERDAELEELRNAPPPPAEQIEVPVVPPQVAETLAELAARAEALAGEIEEKAAPDDDEDDDEAATTPAVDPSADAMAAEGNADEAREETPDDVKEQV
;
A
#
# COMPACT_ATOMS: atom_id res chain seq x y z
N MET A 1 2.48 15.08 -52.16
CA MET A 1 1.68 15.63 -51.04
C MET A 1 0.32 14.97 -51.13
N PRO A 2 0.05 13.94 -50.30
CA PRO A 2 -1.27 13.35 -50.24
C PRO A 2 -2.30 14.41 -49.78
N GLU A 3 -3.49 14.34 -50.35
CA GLU A 3 -4.65 15.12 -49.91
C GLU A 3 -5.52 14.18 -49.07
N VAL A 4 -5.88 14.63 -47.87
CA VAL A 4 -6.71 13.87 -46.93
C VAL A 4 -8.00 14.64 -46.73
N THR A 5 -9.12 13.94 -46.85
CA THR A 5 -10.44 14.48 -46.54
C THR A 5 -10.75 14.21 -45.07
N ILE A 6 -11.06 15.27 -44.33
CA ILE A 6 -11.48 15.23 -42.92
C ILE A 6 -12.91 15.74 -42.77
N HIS A 7 -13.61 15.25 -41.75
CA HIS A 7 -15.00 15.60 -41.47
C HIS A 7 -15.09 16.39 -40.17
N ILE A 8 -15.66 17.60 -40.20
CA ILE A 8 -15.78 18.49 -39.03
C ILE A 8 -17.12 19.23 -39.08
N GLY A 9 -17.91 19.13 -38.00
CA GLY A 9 -19.19 19.81 -37.84
C GLY A 9 -20.19 19.49 -38.95
N GLY A 10 -20.20 18.24 -39.43
CA GLY A 10 -21.12 17.80 -40.50
C GLY A 10 -20.67 18.16 -41.92
N ARG A 11 -19.41 18.56 -42.14
CA ARG A 11 -18.88 18.98 -43.45
C ARG A 11 -17.51 18.39 -43.71
N ASP A 12 -17.19 18.21 -44.99
CA ASP A 12 -15.92 17.66 -45.45
C ASP A 12 -14.93 18.76 -45.85
N PHE A 13 -13.67 18.60 -45.47
CA PHE A 13 -12.56 19.50 -45.76
C PHE A 13 -11.40 18.71 -46.36
N GLU A 14 -10.83 19.19 -47.46
CA GLU A 14 -9.59 18.64 -48.03
C GLU A 14 -8.39 19.42 -47.49
N VAL A 15 -7.46 18.69 -46.86
CA VAL A 15 -6.23 19.26 -46.29
C VAL A 15 -5.05 18.47 -46.84
N SER A 16 -4.01 19.19 -47.26
CA SER A 16 -2.75 18.58 -47.66
C SER A 16 -1.88 18.32 -46.43
N CYS A 17 -1.42 17.08 -46.27
CA CYS A 17 -0.52 16.70 -45.19
C CYS A 17 0.80 16.13 -45.73
N GLN A 18 1.79 16.01 -44.85
CA GLN A 18 3.02 15.30 -45.17
C GLN A 18 2.76 13.79 -45.10
N GLU A 19 3.60 13.03 -45.79
CA GLU A 19 3.53 11.57 -45.77
C GLU A 19 3.83 11.05 -44.36
N GLY A 20 2.92 10.25 -43.80
CA GLY A 20 3.01 9.71 -42.43
C GLY A 20 2.30 10.53 -41.35
N GLU A 21 1.82 11.74 -41.63
CA GLU A 21 1.10 12.59 -40.66
C GLU A 21 -0.43 12.42 -40.69
N GLU A 22 -0.94 11.56 -41.57
CA GLU A 22 -2.39 11.37 -41.80
C GLU A 22 -3.15 11.03 -40.52
N SER A 23 -2.58 10.19 -39.66
CA SER A 23 -3.18 9.79 -38.39
C SER A 23 -3.30 10.96 -37.41
N PHE A 24 -2.27 11.80 -37.29
CA PHE A 24 -2.31 13.00 -36.46
C PHE A 24 -3.35 14.00 -36.95
N LEU A 25 -3.46 14.15 -38.27
CA LEU A 25 -4.49 15.00 -38.87
C LEU A 25 -5.90 14.49 -38.55
N HIS A 26 -6.16 13.19 -38.66
CA HIS A 26 -7.45 12.60 -38.29
C HIS A 26 -7.78 12.77 -36.81
N MET A 27 -6.79 12.59 -35.92
CA MET A 27 -6.99 12.83 -34.48
C MET A 27 -7.29 14.31 -34.20
N ALA A 28 -6.55 15.23 -34.81
CA ALA A 28 -6.79 16.67 -34.67
C ALA A 28 -8.17 17.09 -35.20
N ALA A 29 -8.56 16.54 -36.35
CA ALA A 29 -9.88 16.75 -36.92
C ALA A 29 -10.99 16.23 -35.99
N GLY A 30 -10.81 15.03 -35.40
CA GLY A 30 -11.74 14.48 -34.42
C GLY A 30 -11.90 15.37 -33.19
N MET A 31 -10.79 15.87 -32.62
CA MET A 31 -10.84 16.79 -31.48
C MET A 31 -11.57 18.09 -31.82
N LEU A 32 -11.40 18.63 -33.04
CA LEU A 32 -12.13 19.84 -33.46
C LEU A 32 -13.61 19.55 -33.75
N ASP A 33 -13.93 18.38 -34.32
CA ASP A 33 -15.30 17.94 -34.56
C ASP A 33 -16.06 17.77 -33.25
N ASP A 34 -15.47 17.14 -32.24
CA ASP A 34 -16.10 16.97 -30.92
C ASP A 34 -16.55 18.32 -30.33
N GLU A 35 -15.68 19.33 -30.34
CA GLU A 35 -16.04 20.68 -29.85
C GLU A 35 -17.07 21.38 -30.77
N ALA A 36 -16.99 21.16 -32.09
CA ALA A 36 -17.97 21.68 -33.04
C ALA A 36 -19.36 21.05 -32.87
N GLN A 37 -19.44 19.75 -32.55
CA GLN A 37 -20.70 19.05 -32.27
C GLN A 37 -21.35 19.58 -30.99
N VAL A 38 -20.56 19.76 -29.92
CA VAL A 38 -21.05 20.37 -28.66
C VAL A 38 -21.68 21.74 -28.91
N LEU A 39 -21.03 22.58 -29.72
CA LEU A 39 -21.56 23.89 -30.10
C LEU A 39 -22.81 23.79 -30.99
N SER A 40 -22.86 22.83 -31.89
CA SER A 40 -23.99 22.58 -32.78
C SER A 40 -25.24 22.13 -32.00
N ASP A 41 -25.06 21.27 -31.00
CA ASP A 41 -26.12 20.76 -30.14
C ASP A 41 -26.70 21.85 -29.22
N GLN A 42 -25.85 22.75 -28.71
CA GLN A 42 -26.27 23.76 -27.72
C GLN A 42 -26.85 25.03 -28.36
N ILE A 43 -26.27 25.50 -29.47
CA ILE A 43 -26.56 26.82 -30.04
C ILE A 43 -27.45 26.71 -31.28
N GLY A 44 -27.58 25.52 -31.87
CA GLY A 44 -28.35 25.27 -33.08
C GLY A 44 -27.63 25.75 -34.34
N ARG A 45 -28.38 26.24 -35.34
CA ARG A 45 -27.80 26.60 -36.64
C ARG A 45 -26.89 27.83 -36.55
N MET A 46 -25.58 27.61 -36.70
CA MET A 46 -24.57 28.67 -36.83
C MET A 46 -23.89 28.65 -38.20
N PRO A 47 -23.37 29.81 -38.68
CA PRO A 47 -22.43 29.82 -39.79
C PRO A 47 -21.16 29.05 -39.40
N GLU A 48 -20.69 28.22 -40.33
CA GLU A 48 -19.51 27.37 -40.18
C GLU A 48 -18.27 28.11 -39.66
N ALA A 49 -17.92 29.24 -40.27
CA ALA A 49 -16.73 30.01 -39.87
C ALA A 49 -16.79 30.44 -38.39
N ARG A 50 -18.00 30.72 -37.87
CA ARG A 50 -18.21 31.07 -36.47
C ARG A 50 -18.10 29.83 -35.56
N MET A 51 -18.65 28.71 -36.00
CA MET A 51 -18.57 27.44 -35.27
C MET A 51 -17.11 26.99 -35.12
N LEU A 52 -16.35 26.95 -36.22
CA LEU A 52 -14.94 26.55 -36.21
C LEU A 52 -14.07 27.50 -35.38
N LEU A 53 -14.34 28.81 -35.44
CA LEU A 53 -13.65 29.79 -34.59
C LEU A 53 -13.90 29.51 -33.11
N MET A 54 -15.15 29.25 -32.72
CA MET A 54 -15.49 28.98 -31.33
C MET A 54 -14.91 27.63 -30.86
N ALA A 55 -15.00 26.58 -31.68
CA ALA A 55 -14.41 25.27 -31.39
C ALA A 55 -12.88 25.37 -31.22
N GLY A 56 -12.20 26.10 -32.11
CA GLY A 56 -10.76 26.33 -32.02
C GLY A 56 -10.35 27.11 -30.77
N LEU A 57 -11.12 28.14 -30.39
CA LEU A 57 -10.87 28.89 -29.15
C LEU A 57 -11.07 28.02 -27.90
N MET A 58 -12.11 27.18 -27.87
CA MET A 58 -12.34 26.24 -26.76
C MET A 58 -11.20 25.22 -26.62
N LEU A 59 -10.69 24.70 -27.73
CA LEU A 59 -9.56 23.78 -27.72
C LEU A 59 -8.25 24.46 -27.30
N ALA A 60 -8.05 25.72 -27.69
CA ALA A 60 -6.91 26.53 -27.25
C ALA A 60 -6.97 26.79 -25.74
N ASP A 61 -8.14 27.15 -25.20
CA ASP A 61 -8.34 27.36 -23.76
C ASP A 61 -8.10 26.07 -22.97
N LYS A 62 -8.57 24.92 -23.47
CA LYS A 62 -8.31 23.61 -22.86
C LYS A 62 -6.82 23.26 -22.86
N THR A 63 -6.13 23.52 -23.97
CA THR A 63 -4.67 23.29 -24.08
C THR A 63 -3.92 24.17 -23.08
N ALA A 64 -4.26 25.46 -22.99
CA ALA A 64 -3.65 26.36 -22.02
C ALA A 64 -3.87 25.89 -20.56
N ALA A 65 -5.07 25.42 -20.23
CA ALA A 65 -5.37 24.88 -18.91
C ALA A 65 -4.57 23.60 -18.60
N VAL A 66 -4.38 22.72 -19.59
CA VAL A 66 -3.55 21.51 -19.44
C VAL A 66 -2.08 21.87 -19.28
N GLU A 67 -1.56 22.81 -20.07
CA GLU A 67 -0.18 23.30 -19.94
C GLU A 67 0.09 23.89 -18.55
N ASP A 68 -0.83 24.67 -18.01
CA ASP A 68 -0.70 25.22 -16.66
C ASP A 68 -0.75 24.11 -15.60
N ARG A 69 -1.59 23.08 -15.79
CA ARG A 69 -1.63 21.91 -14.92
C ARG A 69 -0.32 21.12 -14.95
N ILE A 70 0.30 20.99 -16.12
CA ILE A 70 1.61 20.36 -16.28
C ILE A 70 2.66 21.15 -15.48
N LYS A 71 2.71 22.48 -15.62
CA LYS A 71 3.63 23.32 -14.84
C LYS A 71 3.43 23.17 -13.33
N GLU A 72 2.19 23.10 -12.86
CA GLU A 72 1.88 22.84 -11.44
C GLU A 72 2.41 21.48 -10.97
N VAL A 73 2.26 20.45 -11.79
CA VAL A 73 2.71 19.09 -11.48
C VAL A 73 4.24 19.03 -11.50
N GLU A 74 4.89 19.63 -12.48
CA GLU A 74 6.36 19.73 -12.57
C GLU A 74 6.94 20.46 -11.36
N ALA A 75 6.32 21.56 -10.92
CA ALA A 75 6.74 22.28 -9.72
C ALA A 75 6.63 21.42 -8.45
N LYS A 76 5.56 20.62 -8.33
CA LYS A 76 5.39 19.68 -7.21
C LYS A 76 6.40 18.55 -7.25
N LEU A 77 6.72 18.02 -8.44
CA LEU A 77 7.76 17.01 -8.59
C LEU A 77 9.11 17.56 -8.14
N ALA A 78 9.48 18.76 -8.58
CA ALA A 78 10.71 19.40 -8.14
C ALA A 78 10.77 19.63 -6.61
N GLU A 79 9.66 20.01 -5.98
CA GLU A 79 9.57 20.11 -4.52
C GLU A 79 9.77 18.74 -3.84
N LYS A 80 9.16 17.68 -4.38
CA LYS A 80 9.29 16.32 -3.84
C LYS A 80 10.70 15.77 -3.99
N ASP A 81 11.32 15.99 -5.14
CA ASP A 81 12.69 15.58 -5.40
C ASP A 81 13.65 16.25 -4.41
N ALA A 82 13.49 17.55 -4.15
CA ALA A 82 14.28 18.25 -3.13
C ALA A 82 14.07 17.71 -1.71
N LEU A 83 12.84 17.34 -1.34
CA LEU A 83 12.54 16.72 -0.05
C LEU A 83 13.15 15.31 0.07
N LEU A 84 13.15 14.54 -1.02
CA LEU A 84 13.79 13.22 -1.05
C LEU A 84 15.30 13.35 -0.86
N GLU A 85 15.95 14.28 -1.55
CA GLU A 85 17.39 14.56 -1.36
C GLU A 85 17.73 14.94 0.10
N GLU A 86 16.91 15.77 0.74
CA GLU A 86 17.09 16.11 2.16
C GLU A 86 16.97 14.88 3.07
N ARG A 87 15.97 14.02 2.82
CA ARG A 87 15.75 12.80 3.61
C ARG A 87 16.82 11.77 3.39
N ASP A 88 17.30 11.62 2.16
CA ASP A 88 18.40 10.70 1.84
C ASP A 88 19.69 11.14 2.55
N ALA A 89 19.96 12.44 2.61
CA ALA A 89 21.08 12.97 3.39
C ALA A 89 20.95 12.68 4.90
N GLU A 90 19.75 12.86 5.48
CA GLU A 90 19.47 12.51 6.89
C GLU A 90 19.64 11.01 7.15
N LEU A 91 19.13 10.16 6.26
CA LEU A 91 19.27 8.71 6.36
C LEU A 91 20.72 8.26 6.25
N GLU A 92 21.51 8.86 5.36
CA GLU A 92 22.94 8.59 5.26
C GLU A 92 23.70 9.03 6.51
N GLU A 93 23.34 10.16 7.14
CA GLU A 93 23.92 10.57 8.42
C GLU A 93 23.61 9.55 9.53
N LEU A 94 22.35 9.10 9.64
CA LEU A 94 21.95 8.10 10.63
C LEU A 94 22.58 6.73 10.37
N ARG A 95 22.73 6.32 9.11
CA ARG A 95 23.40 5.07 8.73
C ARG A 95 24.89 5.08 9.05
N ASN A 96 25.54 6.23 8.87
CA ASN A 96 26.96 6.40 9.15
C ASN A 96 27.25 6.72 10.63
N ALA A 97 26.22 7.02 11.43
CA ALA A 97 26.37 7.26 12.86
C ALA A 97 26.87 5.98 13.56
N PRO A 98 27.86 6.10 14.47
CA PRO A 98 28.31 4.96 15.26
C PRO A 98 27.12 4.32 15.99
N PRO A 99 27.01 2.99 16.04
CA PRO A 99 25.93 2.35 16.76
C PRO A 99 25.94 2.84 18.21
N PRO A 100 24.77 3.16 18.80
CA PRO A 100 24.70 3.57 20.19
C PRO A 100 25.37 2.49 21.05
N PRO A 101 26.07 2.89 22.13
CA PRO A 101 26.71 1.93 23.02
C PRO A 101 25.67 0.90 23.47
N ALA A 102 25.99 -0.38 23.32
CA ALA A 102 25.08 -1.46 23.67
C ALA A 102 24.63 -1.29 25.12
N GLU A 103 23.38 -0.91 25.32
CA GLU A 103 22.75 -0.93 26.63
C GLU A 103 22.60 -2.40 27.03
N GLN A 104 23.43 -2.83 27.98
CA GLN A 104 23.29 -4.16 28.56
C GLN A 104 22.04 -4.14 29.44
N ILE A 105 20.94 -4.63 28.87
CA ILE A 105 19.72 -4.93 29.60
C ILE A 105 20.01 -6.21 30.40
N GLU A 106 20.29 -6.07 31.69
CA GLU A 106 20.41 -7.20 32.61
C GLU A 106 19.06 -7.88 32.74
N VAL A 107 18.82 -8.92 31.95
CA VAL A 107 17.65 -9.78 32.08
C VAL A 107 17.83 -10.57 33.38
N PRO A 108 16.93 -10.44 34.38
CA PRO A 108 16.96 -11.26 35.58
C PRO A 108 16.68 -12.71 35.18
N VAL A 109 17.73 -13.51 35.02
CA VAL A 109 17.59 -14.93 34.70
C VAL A 109 17.27 -15.67 36.00
N VAL A 110 16.13 -16.35 36.05
CA VAL A 110 15.83 -17.25 37.17
C VAL A 110 16.80 -18.43 37.09
N PRO A 111 17.62 -18.68 38.14
CA PRO A 111 18.57 -19.79 38.12
C PRO A 111 17.84 -21.13 38.02
N PRO A 112 18.36 -22.12 37.27
CA PRO A 112 17.70 -23.42 37.12
C PRO A 112 17.50 -24.12 38.46
N GLN A 113 18.37 -23.87 39.44
CA GLN A 113 18.26 -24.42 40.79
C GLN A 113 16.99 -23.94 41.51
N VAL A 114 16.50 -22.73 41.21
CA VAL A 114 15.26 -22.22 41.81
C VAL A 114 14.05 -22.98 41.25
N ALA A 115 14.04 -23.27 39.95
CA ALA A 115 12.98 -24.08 39.34
C ALA A 115 13.01 -25.54 39.86
N GLU A 116 14.21 -26.14 39.97
CA GLU A 116 14.40 -27.50 40.49
C GLU A 116 13.96 -27.63 41.95
N THR A 117 14.35 -26.67 42.80
CA THR A 117 13.97 -26.68 44.22
C THR A 117 12.46 -26.49 44.42
N LEU A 118 11.82 -25.62 43.62
CA LEU A 118 10.36 -25.46 43.64
C LEU A 118 9.64 -26.75 43.21
N ALA A 119 10.14 -27.45 42.20
CA ALA A 119 9.58 -28.73 41.77
C ALA A 119 9.73 -29.83 42.84
N GLU A 120 10.89 -29.89 43.52
CA GLU A 120 11.11 -30.84 44.61
C GLU A 120 10.22 -30.55 45.83
N LEU A 121 10.03 -29.27 46.17
CA LEU A 121 9.08 -28.83 47.20
C LEU A 121 7.65 -29.21 46.86
N ALA A 122 7.22 -29.03 45.60
CA ALA A 122 5.89 -29.43 45.14
C ALA A 122 5.69 -30.95 45.26
N ALA A 123 6.63 -31.76 44.77
CA ALA A 123 6.56 -33.21 44.88
C ALA A 123 6.49 -33.69 46.34
N ARG A 124 7.24 -33.05 47.24
CA ARG A 124 7.18 -33.35 48.68
C ARG A 124 5.85 -32.94 49.31
N ALA A 125 5.27 -31.82 48.87
CA ALA A 125 3.96 -31.37 49.33
C ALA A 125 2.85 -32.31 48.85
N GLU A 126 2.90 -32.77 47.60
CA GLU A 126 1.97 -33.77 47.04
C GLU A 126 2.05 -35.10 47.78
N ALA A 127 3.27 -35.60 48.07
CA ALA A 127 3.45 -36.83 48.84
C ALA A 127 2.86 -36.72 50.25
N LEU A 128 3.10 -35.60 50.94
CA LEU A 128 2.54 -35.36 52.27
C LEU A 128 1.02 -35.20 52.23
N ALA A 129 0.48 -34.53 51.21
CA ALA A 129 -0.96 -34.42 51.00
C ALA A 129 -1.60 -35.80 50.79
N GLY A 130 -1.00 -36.66 49.97
CA GLY A 130 -1.44 -38.04 49.77
C GLY A 130 -1.40 -38.88 51.04
N GLU A 131 -0.34 -38.77 51.85
CA GLU A 131 -0.28 -39.46 53.16
C GLU A 131 -1.35 -38.97 54.14
N ILE A 132 -1.73 -37.70 54.07
CA ILE A 132 -2.80 -37.13 54.89
C ILE A 132 -4.16 -37.62 54.39
N GLU A 133 -4.39 -37.64 53.07
CA GLU A 133 -5.63 -38.10 52.46
C GLU A 133 -5.83 -39.61 52.68
N GLU A 134 -4.78 -40.42 52.62
CA GLU A 134 -4.82 -41.86 52.94
C GLU A 134 -5.11 -42.11 54.43
N LYS A 135 -4.62 -41.25 55.33
CA LYS A 135 -4.94 -41.33 56.78
C LYS A 135 -6.28 -40.70 57.15
N ALA A 136 -6.78 -39.78 56.33
CA ALA A 136 -8.04 -39.07 56.52
C ALA A 136 -9.20 -39.71 55.76
N ALA A 137 -8.94 -40.68 54.88
CA ALA A 137 -9.95 -41.47 54.20
C ALA A 137 -10.82 -42.17 55.26
N PRO A 138 -12.11 -41.80 55.37
CA PRO A 138 -13.04 -42.54 56.21
C PRO A 138 -13.23 -43.95 55.62
N ASP A 139 -13.25 -44.98 56.47
CA ASP A 139 -13.77 -46.29 56.11
C ASP A 139 -15.25 -46.09 55.73
N ASP A 140 -15.55 -45.96 54.44
CA ASP A 140 -16.92 -45.89 53.94
C ASP A 140 -17.58 -47.27 54.07
N ASP A 141 -18.37 -47.45 55.14
CA ASP A 141 -19.62 -48.22 55.07
C ASP A 141 -20.76 -47.25 54.71
N GLU A 142 -21.23 -47.39 53.47
CA GLU A 142 -22.57 -47.14 52.91
C GLU A 142 -23.05 -45.71 52.55
N ASP A 143 -23.15 -45.54 51.22
CA ASP A 143 -24.27 -45.03 50.39
C ASP A 143 -24.33 -43.54 49.97
N ASP A 144 -23.96 -43.35 48.69
CA ASP A 144 -24.56 -42.51 47.62
C ASP A 144 -25.19 -41.15 47.99
N ASP A 145 -24.61 -40.04 47.49
CA ASP A 145 -25.00 -39.46 46.19
C ASP A 145 -24.25 -38.14 45.87
N GLU A 146 -23.79 -38.03 44.63
CA GLU A 146 -23.56 -36.84 43.79
C GLU A 146 -23.20 -35.45 44.38
N ALA A 147 -22.00 -34.94 44.03
CA ALA A 147 -21.78 -34.07 42.86
C ALA A 147 -20.60 -33.10 43.05
N ALA A 148 -19.75 -33.08 42.03
CA ALA A 148 -18.55 -32.26 41.89
C ALA A 148 -18.79 -30.75 41.88
N THR A 149 -17.78 -29.97 42.28
CA THR A 149 -17.44 -28.69 41.65
C THR A 149 -15.99 -28.32 41.96
N THR A 150 -15.15 -28.35 40.93
CA THR A 150 -13.84 -27.69 40.85
C THR A 150 -14.01 -26.18 40.67
N PRO A 151 -13.20 -25.31 41.28
CA PRO A 151 -12.99 -23.98 40.72
C PRO A 151 -11.77 -24.00 39.79
N ALA A 152 -12.02 -23.65 38.53
CA ALA A 152 -11.00 -23.34 37.54
C ALA A 152 -10.16 -22.13 38.01
N VAL A 153 -8.85 -22.19 37.82
CA VAL A 153 -7.97 -21.03 37.81
C VAL A 153 -7.26 -20.99 36.46
N ASP A 154 -7.54 -19.89 35.77
CA ASP A 154 -7.14 -19.48 34.43
C ASP A 154 -5.63 -19.14 34.38
N PRO A 155 -4.82 -19.74 33.48
CA PRO A 155 -3.47 -19.27 33.21
C PRO A 155 -3.50 -18.33 31.99
N SER A 156 -3.65 -17.04 32.24
CA SER A 156 -3.34 -16.04 31.21
C SER A 156 -1.84 -16.06 30.90
N ALA A 157 -1.52 -16.12 29.61
CA ALA A 157 -0.42 -15.41 28.95
C ALA A 157 0.97 -15.41 29.64
N ASP A 158 1.92 -16.19 29.11
CA ASP A 158 3.05 -15.64 28.36
C ASP A 158 3.88 -16.78 27.75
N ALA A 159 3.75 -16.97 26.44
CA ALA A 159 4.63 -17.80 25.64
C ALA A 159 5.04 -16.99 24.40
N MET A 160 6.12 -16.21 24.55
CA MET A 160 7.07 -15.85 23.50
C MET A 160 8.30 -16.76 23.71
N ALA A 161 9.00 -17.36 22.75
CA ALA A 161 9.11 -17.32 21.29
C ALA A 161 9.73 -18.70 20.88
N ALA A 162 9.99 -19.15 19.64
CA ALA A 162 10.15 -18.58 18.32
C ALA A 162 10.17 -19.78 17.33
N GLU A 163 9.80 -19.56 16.05
CA GLU A 163 10.64 -19.90 14.88
C GLU A 163 9.87 -19.61 13.56
N GLY A 164 10.49 -18.79 12.70
CA GLY A 164 10.51 -18.89 11.23
C GLY A 164 9.22 -18.61 10.44
N ASN A 165 9.11 -17.41 9.84
CA ASN A 165 9.32 -17.22 8.39
C ASN A 165 9.22 -15.73 8.02
N ALA A 166 10.34 -15.16 7.55
CA ALA A 166 10.38 -13.94 6.75
C ALA A 166 10.07 -14.36 5.30
N ASP A 167 9.04 -13.78 4.69
CA ASP A 167 9.19 -12.74 3.67
C ASP A 167 9.19 -13.30 2.24
N GLU A 168 8.01 -13.29 1.63
CA GLU A 168 7.83 -13.36 0.17
C GLU A 168 6.74 -12.34 -0.19
N ALA A 169 7.08 -11.05 -0.08
CA ALA A 169 6.35 -9.98 -0.75
C ALA A 169 7.26 -9.38 -1.83
N ARG A 170 6.87 -9.63 -3.07
CA ARG A 170 7.44 -9.06 -4.29
C ARG A 170 7.47 -7.54 -4.22
N GLU A 171 8.66 -6.98 -4.24
CA GLU A 171 8.91 -5.63 -4.73
C GLU A 171 9.39 -5.78 -6.19
N GLU A 172 8.50 -5.49 -7.14
CA GLU A 172 8.89 -5.25 -8.53
C GLU A 172 9.54 -3.86 -8.60
N THR A 173 10.86 -3.80 -8.76
CA THR A 173 11.55 -2.62 -9.26
C THR A 173 11.77 -2.75 -10.77
N PRO A 174 11.49 -1.71 -11.56
CA PRO A 174 11.78 -1.70 -12.98
C PRO A 174 13.13 -1.03 -13.22
N ASP A 175 14.21 -1.81 -13.33
CA ASP A 175 15.32 -1.47 -14.24
C ASP A 175 16.28 -2.66 -14.41
N ASP A 176 16.90 -2.74 -15.59
CA ASP A 176 17.87 -3.74 -16.08
C ASP A 176 17.37 -5.08 -16.68
N VAL A 177 16.67 -5.03 -17.82
CA VAL A 177 17.01 -5.90 -18.98
C VAL A 177 16.87 -5.12 -20.29
N LYS A 178 17.83 -4.22 -20.53
CA LYS A 178 18.35 -3.93 -21.87
C LYS A 178 19.49 -4.90 -22.16
N GLU A 179 19.21 -6.18 -22.36
CA GLU A 179 20.13 -7.07 -23.11
C GLU A 179 19.45 -8.38 -23.53
N GLN A 180 18.52 -8.29 -24.49
CA GLN A 180 18.33 -9.28 -25.56
C GLN A 180 17.17 -8.83 -26.47
N VAL A 181 17.46 -8.85 -27.78
CA VAL A 181 16.63 -8.50 -28.96
C VAL A 181 16.88 -7.10 -29.51
#